data_AF-R7SSI4-F1
#
_entry.id   AF-R7SSI4-F1
#
_cell.length_a   1.000
_cell.length_b   1.000
_cell.length_c   1.000
_cell.angle_alpha   90.00
_cell.angle_beta   90.00
_cell.angle_gamma   90.00
#
_symmetry.space_group_name_H-M   'P 1'
#
loop_
_entity.id
_entity.type
_entity.pdbx_description
1 polymer ?
#
loop_
_entity_poly.entity_id
_entity_poly.type
_entity_poly.pdbx_seq_one_letter_code
_entity_poly.pdbx_strand_id
1 'polypeptide(L)'
;MPPHAPVSARRCWKDPLDSHWKSLNLASCPRLESINIRIYFRAPGDEKQPTDHPVLSLAGAGMLSQAPPTLRKIVIWLHDLPRITTLNNRRMLRLQEFDKIITRDRFPLLERVHLHISIDSSLERKLKTDWWKLVLATQKVLPGLHSRGLLKVTQ
;
A
#
# COMPACT_ATOMS: atom_id res chain seq x y z
N MET A 1 17.09 -2.82 15.26
CA MET A 1 16.46 -3.66 14.21
C MET A 1 15.93 -4.90 14.91
N PRO A 2 14.62 -5.21 14.88
CA PRO A 2 14.19 -6.50 15.40
C PRO A 2 14.59 -7.59 14.39
N PRO A 3 14.96 -8.79 14.88
CA PRO A 3 15.53 -9.86 14.08
C PRO A 3 14.47 -10.51 13.19
N HIS A 4 14.92 -11.09 12.07
CA HIS A 4 14.11 -11.86 11.15
C HIS A 4 13.40 -13.00 11.88
N ALA A 5 12.12 -12.83 12.18
CA ALA A 5 11.29 -13.88 12.74
C ALA A 5 11.24 -15.08 11.75
N PRO A 6 11.28 -16.33 12.25
CA PRO A 6 11.23 -17.53 11.42
C PRO A 6 9.94 -17.56 10.59
N VAL A 7 9.99 -18.16 9.39
CA VAL A 7 8.90 -18.19 8.39
C VAL A 7 7.58 -18.70 8.99
N SER A 8 7.63 -19.58 9.99
CA SER A 8 6.47 -20.09 10.74
C SER A 8 5.76 -19.02 11.58
N ALA A 9 6.49 -18.07 12.15
CA ALA A 9 5.90 -16.97 12.93
C ALA A 9 5.12 -15.97 12.05
N ARG A 10 5.43 -15.89 10.76
CA ARG A 10 4.74 -14.99 9.81
C ARG A 10 3.35 -15.49 9.41
N ARG A 11 3.06 -16.79 9.49
CA ARG A 11 1.73 -17.35 9.13
C ARG A 11 0.63 -16.93 10.11
N CYS A 12 0.97 -16.75 11.38
CA CYS A 12 0.03 -16.31 12.42
C CYS A 12 0.12 -14.82 12.74
N TRP A 13 1.03 -14.08 12.11
CA TRP A 13 1.21 -12.66 12.37
C TRP A 13 0.04 -11.86 11.78
N LYS A 14 -0.79 -11.31 12.68
CA LYS A 14 -1.79 -10.30 12.34
C LYS A 14 -1.12 -8.93 12.41
N ASP A 15 -1.32 -8.12 11.38
CA ASP A 15 -0.82 -6.75 11.41
C ASP A 15 -1.59 -6.01 12.51
N PRO A 16 -0.93 -5.51 13.58
CA PRO A 16 -1.62 -4.78 14.63
C PRO A 16 -2.35 -3.55 14.09
N LEU A 17 -1.90 -2.98 12.96
CA LEU A 17 -2.55 -1.83 12.34
C LEU A 17 -3.85 -2.17 11.63
N ASP A 18 -4.15 -3.44 11.32
CA ASP A 18 -5.43 -3.85 10.73
C ASP A 18 -6.62 -3.42 11.61
N SER A 19 -6.44 -3.41 12.93
CA SER A 19 -7.48 -3.09 13.91
C SER A 19 -7.19 -1.84 14.73
N HIS A 20 -5.92 -1.39 14.80
CA HIS A 20 -5.51 -0.31 15.70
C HIS A 20 -4.96 0.94 15.01
N TRP A 21 -5.06 1.07 13.69
CA TRP A 21 -4.60 2.27 12.96
C TRP A 21 -5.20 3.59 13.49
N LYS A 22 -6.41 3.54 14.07
CA LYS A 22 -7.07 4.70 14.71
C LYS A 22 -6.32 5.24 15.93
N SER A 23 -5.48 4.42 16.56
CA SER A 23 -4.73 4.79 17.78
C SER A 23 -3.44 5.54 17.49
N LEU A 24 -3.01 5.62 16.21
CA LEU A 24 -1.76 6.28 15.82
C LEU A 24 -1.81 7.82 15.96
N ASN A 25 -3.00 8.42 16.05
CA ASN A 25 -3.25 9.86 16.20
C ASN A 25 -2.32 10.74 15.34
N LEU A 26 -2.25 10.48 14.04
CA LEU A 26 -1.34 11.23 13.14
C LEU A 26 -1.65 12.72 13.07
N ALA A 27 -2.85 13.13 13.50
CA ALA A 27 -3.24 14.53 13.63
C ALA A 27 -2.41 15.30 14.67
N SER A 28 -1.83 14.61 15.67
CA SER A 28 -0.93 15.24 16.65
C SER A 28 0.45 15.56 16.10
N CYS A 29 0.74 15.24 14.84
CA CYS A 29 2.01 15.51 14.18
C CYS A 29 1.86 16.64 13.15
N PRO A 30 1.68 17.92 13.55
CA PRO A 30 1.32 19.01 12.62
C PRO A 30 2.40 19.36 11.59
N ARG A 31 3.62 18.83 11.76
CA ARG A 31 4.76 19.01 10.84
C ARG A 31 5.08 17.72 10.07
N LEU A 32 4.16 16.76 10.01
CA LEU A 32 4.39 15.53 9.25
C LEU A 32 4.42 15.84 7.75
N GLU A 33 5.59 15.73 7.15
CA GLU A 33 5.80 16.00 5.72
C GLU A 33 5.89 14.73 4.88
N SER A 34 6.25 13.59 5.49
CA SER A 34 6.44 12.33 4.79
C SER A 34 5.91 11.16 5.60
N ILE A 35 5.22 10.24 4.93
CA ILE A 35 4.74 8.98 5.54
C ILE A 35 5.09 7.78 4.65
N ASN A 36 5.48 6.68 5.30
CA ASN A 36 5.74 5.39 4.65
C ASN A 36 4.72 4.37 5.16
N ILE A 37 3.88 3.87 4.27
CA ILE A 37 2.87 2.84 4.54
C ILE A 37 3.38 1.54 3.95
N ARG A 38 3.45 0.48 4.75
CA ARG A 38 3.90 -0.84 4.28
C ARG A 38 2.73 -1.80 4.31
N ILE A 39 2.50 -2.47 3.17
CA ILE A 39 1.46 -3.47 2.99
C ILE A 39 2.18 -4.77 2.63
N TYR A 40 1.95 -5.80 3.44
CA TYR A 40 2.54 -7.12 3.25
C TYR A 40 1.48 -8.10 2.78
N PHE A 41 1.70 -8.75 1.64
CA PHE A 41 0.92 -9.92 1.27
C PHE A 41 1.44 -11.12 2.09
N ARG A 42 0.54 -11.90 2.68
CA ARG A 42 0.94 -13.15 3.35
C ARG A 42 1.36 -14.19 2.31
N ALA A 43 2.27 -15.06 2.73
CA ALA A 43 3.03 -16.00 1.89
C ALA A 43 2.18 -16.84 0.91
N PRO A 44 2.76 -17.26 -0.22
CA PRO A 44 2.11 -18.10 -1.22
C PRO A 44 1.64 -19.44 -0.61
N GLY A 45 0.33 -19.69 -0.70
CA GLY A 45 -0.34 -20.88 -0.13
C GLY A 45 -1.73 -20.58 0.41
N ASP A 46 -1.97 -19.35 0.86
CA ASP A 46 -3.28 -18.87 1.34
C ASP A 46 -4.03 -18.12 0.23
N GLU A 47 -4.22 -18.75 -0.94
CA GLU A 47 -5.15 -18.22 -1.97
C GLU A 47 -6.60 -18.16 -1.46
N LYS A 48 -6.87 -18.81 -0.32
CA LYS A 48 -8.09 -18.70 0.46
C LYS A 48 -7.86 -17.80 1.67
N GLN A 49 -7.47 -16.54 1.44
CA GLN A 49 -7.56 -15.56 2.52
C GLN A 49 -9.03 -15.56 3.00
N PRO A 50 -9.30 -15.79 4.31
CA PRO A 50 -10.65 -15.76 4.83
C PRO A 50 -11.33 -14.45 4.45
N THR A 51 -12.57 -14.50 3.97
CA THR A 51 -13.40 -13.34 3.61
C THR A 51 -13.56 -12.32 4.74
N ASP A 52 -13.19 -12.70 5.96
CA ASP A 52 -13.30 -11.89 7.18
C ASP A 52 -12.06 -11.03 7.47
N HIS A 53 -10.99 -11.13 6.66
CA HIS A 53 -9.84 -10.24 6.82
C HIS A 53 -10.10 -8.86 6.22
N PRO A 54 -9.80 -7.78 6.95
CA PRO A 54 -9.91 -6.44 6.41
C PRO A 54 -8.99 -6.29 5.19
N VAL A 55 -9.50 -5.56 4.22
CA VAL A 55 -8.81 -5.29 2.96
C VAL A 55 -7.50 -4.54 3.24
N LEU A 56 -6.38 -5.00 2.65
CA LEU A 56 -5.02 -4.61 3.06
C LEU A 56 -4.73 -3.11 2.94
N SER A 57 -5.36 -2.39 2.01
CA SER A 57 -5.17 -0.93 1.90
C SER A 57 -5.94 -0.12 2.95
N LEU A 58 -6.90 -0.71 3.68
CA LEU A 58 -7.79 0.05 4.57
C LEU A 58 -7.05 0.69 5.75
N ALA A 59 -6.10 -0.03 6.36
CA ALA A 59 -5.31 0.52 7.45
C ALA A 59 -4.47 1.71 6.95
N GLY A 60 -3.80 1.57 5.80
CA GLY A 60 -3.04 2.65 5.15
C GLY A 60 -3.90 3.87 4.81
N ALA A 61 -5.07 3.62 4.21
CA ALA A 61 -6.08 4.62 3.92
C ALA A 61 -6.53 5.35 5.21
N GLY A 62 -6.85 4.61 6.27
CA GLY A 62 -7.25 5.13 7.58
C GLY A 62 -6.13 5.87 8.34
N MET A 63 -4.87 5.56 8.06
CA MET A 63 -3.75 6.38 8.56
C MET A 63 -3.75 7.75 7.87
N LEU A 64 -3.84 7.79 6.53
CA LEU A 64 -3.92 9.06 5.78
C LEU A 64 -5.18 9.87 6.14
N SER A 65 -6.27 9.15 6.40
CA SER A 65 -7.31 9.37 7.41
C SER A 65 -7.17 10.48 8.45
N GLN A 66 -6.02 10.52 9.08
CA GLN A 66 -5.73 11.36 10.24
C GLN A 66 -4.52 12.26 9.97
N ALA A 67 -3.82 12.05 8.86
CA ALA A 67 -2.60 12.75 8.56
C ALA A 67 -2.87 14.23 8.24
N PRO A 68 -1.95 15.13 8.62
CA PRO A 68 -2.13 16.56 8.44
C PRO A 68 -2.02 16.97 6.96
N PRO A 69 -2.55 18.16 6.60
CA PRO A 69 -2.44 18.72 5.25
C PRO A 69 -1.01 19.10 4.85
N THR A 70 -0.06 19.06 5.79
CA THR A 70 1.37 19.34 5.57
C THR A 70 2.12 18.22 4.85
N LEU A 71 1.48 17.07 4.63
CA LEU A 71 2.09 15.96 3.91
C LEU A 71 2.49 16.37 2.48
N ARG A 72 3.77 16.22 2.18
CA ARG A 72 4.38 16.46 0.86
C ARG A 72 4.67 15.17 0.11
N LYS A 73 4.94 14.08 0.83
CA LYS A 73 5.33 12.79 0.27
C LYS A 73 4.61 11.62 0.93
N ILE A 74 4.01 10.78 0.11
CA ILE A 74 3.46 9.49 0.55
C ILE A 74 4.22 8.38 -0.18
N VAL A 75 4.68 7.38 0.57
CA VAL A 75 5.27 6.17 -0.01
C VAL A 75 4.46 4.97 0.45
N ILE A 76 3.92 4.21 -0.48
CA ILE A 76 3.20 2.97 -0.23
C ILE A 76 4.09 1.83 -0.73
N TRP A 77 4.46 0.92 0.15
CA TRP A 77 5.24 -0.26 -0.17
C TRP A 77 4.31 -1.46 -0.24
N LEU A 78 4.28 -2.13 -1.39
CA LEU A 78 3.64 -3.43 -1.57
C LEU A 78 4.73 -4.49 -1.52
N HIS A 79 4.75 -5.29 -0.45
CA HIS A 79 5.73 -6.33 -0.24
C HIS A 79 5.16 -7.71 -0.55
N ASP A 80 5.95 -8.54 -1.24
CA ASP A 80 5.64 -9.92 -1.55
C ASP A 80 4.41 -10.07 -2.48
N LEU A 81 4.26 -9.17 -3.46
CA LEU A 81 3.12 -9.18 -4.38
C LEU A 81 3.01 -10.54 -5.10
N PRO A 82 1.93 -11.31 -4.93
CA PRO A 82 1.87 -12.69 -5.40
C PRO A 82 1.59 -12.81 -6.91
N ARG A 83 0.87 -11.85 -7.51
CA ARG A 83 0.56 -11.79 -8.96
C ARG A 83 0.22 -10.35 -9.36
N ILE A 84 0.46 -9.93 -10.61
CA ILE A 84 0.07 -8.59 -11.11
C ILE A 84 -1.43 -8.33 -10.94
N THR A 85 -2.27 -9.34 -11.19
CA THR A 85 -3.73 -9.25 -11.08
C THR A 85 -4.21 -8.85 -9.69
N THR A 86 -3.38 -9.08 -8.66
CA THR A 86 -3.63 -8.68 -7.28
C THR A 86 -3.82 -7.16 -7.11
N LEU A 87 -3.18 -6.34 -7.94
CA LEU A 87 -3.34 -4.88 -7.90
C LEU A 87 -4.80 -4.46 -8.13
N ASN A 88 -5.52 -5.23 -8.95
CA ASN A 88 -6.94 -5.01 -9.25
C ASN A 88 -7.88 -5.75 -8.29
N ASN A 89 -7.36 -6.55 -7.35
CA ASN A 89 -8.19 -7.34 -6.44
C ASN A 89 -8.81 -6.44 -5.35
N ARG A 90 -10.09 -6.09 -5.55
CA ARG A 90 -10.88 -5.27 -4.64
C ARG A 90 -11.25 -5.96 -3.32
N ARG A 91 -11.17 -7.30 -3.26
CA ARG A 91 -11.44 -8.06 -2.03
C ARG A 91 -10.20 -8.14 -1.14
N MET A 92 -9.02 -8.23 -1.72
CA MET A 92 -7.78 -8.40 -0.97
C MET A 92 -7.04 -7.08 -0.72
N LEU A 93 -6.77 -6.31 -1.78
CA LEU A 93 -5.89 -5.14 -1.69
C LEU A 93 -6.66 -3.83 -1.71
N ARG A 94 -7.51 -3.60 -2.73
CA ARG A 94 -8.32 -2.39 -2.93
C ARG A 94 -7.54 -1.07 -2.80
N LEU A 95 -6.47 -0.95 -3.57
CA LEU A 95 -5.65 0.29 -3.65
C LEU A 95 -6.47 1.55 -3.94
N GLN A 96 -7.66 1.44 -4.56
CA GLN A 96 -8.55 2.57 -4.84
C GLN A 96 -8.89 3.39 -3.59
N GLU A 97 -8.81 2.82 -2.38
CA GLU A 97 -9.04 3.57 -1.14
C GLU A 97 -8.01 4.70 -0.93
N PHE A 98 -6.79 4.55 -1.44
CA PHE A 98 -5.81 5.63 -1.45
C PHE A 98 -6.23 6.78 -2.37
N ASP A 99 -6.79 6.47 -3.54
CA ASP A 99 -7.22 7.47 -4.53
C ASP A 99 -8.35 8.35 -3.98
N LYS A 100 -9.25 7.75 -3.19
CA LYS A 100 -10.35 8.45 -2.51
C LYS A 100 -9.88 9.42 -1.44
N ILE A 101 -8.84 9.04 -0.70
CA ILE A 101 -8.38 9.80 0.46
C ILE A 101 -7.36 10.85 0.06
N ILE A 102 -6.48 10.55 -0.90
CA ILE A 102 -5.41 11.44 -1.30
C ILE A 102 -5.97 12.47 -2.31
N THR A 103 -6.79 13.39 -1.84
CA THR A 103 -7.37 14.47 -2.65
C THR A 103 -6.57 15.77 -2.51
N ARG A 104 -6.76 16.70 -3.45
CA ARG A 104 -6.10 18.01 -3.41
C ARG A 104 -6.54 18.83 -2.21
N ASP A 105 -7.82 18.80 -1.88
CA ASP A 105 -8.38 19.56 -0.76
C ASP A 105 -7.83 19.07 0.59
N ARG A 106 -7.56 17.77 0.69
CA ARG A 106 -7.03 17.17 1.91
C ARG A 106 -5.52 17.37 2.06
N PHE A 107 -4.78 17.22 0.97
CA PHE A 107 -3.32 17.36 0.97
C PHE A 107 -2.89 18.38 -0.09
N PRO A 108 -3.10 19.68 0.17
CA PRO A 108 -2.81 20.75 -0.80
C PRO A 108 -1.32 20.90 -1.09
N LEU A 109 -0.44 20.47 -0.18
CA LEU A 109 1.01 20.53 -0.31
C LEU A 109 1.63 19.24 -0.86
N LEU A 110 0.81 18.28 -1.26
CA LEU A 110 1.31 16.98 -1.71
C LEU A 110 2.02 17.11 -3.06
N GLU A 111 3.30 16.76 -3.08
CA GLU A 111 4.15 16.82 -4.27
C GLU A 111 4.15 15.48 -5.02
N ARG A 112 4.11 14.36 -4.29
CA ARG A 112 4.27 13.02 -4.89
C ARG A 112 3.72 11.89 -4.04
N VAL A 113 3.21 10.87 -4.73
CA VAL A 113 2.86 9.57 -4.19
C VAL A 113 3.69 8.51 -4.89
N HIS A 114 4.51 7.79 -4.14
CA HIS A 114 5.31 6.68 -4.64
C HIS A 114 4.63 5.36 -4.27
N LEU A 115 4.35 4.52 -5.26
CA LEU A 115 4.02 3.12 -5.04
C LEU A 115 5.25 2.28 -5.37
N HIS A 116 5.88 1.72 -4.34
CA HIS A 116 6.99 0.81 -4.50
C HIS A 116 6.48 -0.64 -4.41
N ILE A 117 6.83 -1.47 -5.39
CA ILE A 117 6.32 -2.82 -5.51
C ILE A 117 7.48 -3.79 -5.46
N SER A 118 7.62 -4.44 -4.31
CA SER A 118 8.50 -5.58 -4.12
C SER A 118 7.74 -6.86 -4.47
N ILE A 119 8.27 -7.57 -5.46
CA ILE A 119 7.72 -8.80 -6.01
C ILE A 119 8.33 -9.97 -5.24
N ASP A 120 7.55 -11.01 -4.98
CA ASP A 120 8.09 -12.24 -4.42
C ASP A 120 9.22 -12.82 -5.29
N SER A 121 10.31 -13.25 -4.65
CA SER A 121 11.52 -13.75 -5.31
C SER A 121 11.29 -14.90 -6.30
N SER A 122 10.22 -15.69 -6.14
CA SER A 122 9.84 -16.75 -7.08
C SER A 122 9.29 -16.22 -8.42
N LEU A 123 8.82 -14.98 -8.44
CA LEU A 123 8.19 -14.32 -9.59
C LEU A 123 9.11 -13.28 -10.26
N GLU A 124 10.19 -12.88 -9.60
CA GLU A 124 11.13 -11.86 -10.05
C GLU A 124 11.73 -12.16 -11.44
N ARG A 125 11.98 -13.44 -11.76
CA ARG A 125 12.48 -13.88 -13.08
C ARG A 125 11.45 -13.76 -14.20
N LYS A 126 10.14 -13.88 -13.91
CA LYS A 126 9.07 -13.78 -14.92
C LYS A 126 8.62 -12.34 -15.15
N LEU A 127 8.75 -11.46 -14.14
CA LEU A 127 8.16 -10.12 -14.16
C LEU A 127 9.06 -9.02 -14.70
N LYS A 128 10.37 -9.26 -14.87
CA LYS A 128 11.25 -8.28 -15.54
C LYS A 128 10.71 -7.85 -16.93
N THR A 129 10.04 -8.76 -17.64
CA THR A 129 9.45 -8.48 -18.97
C THR A 129 8.10 -7.77 -18.90
N ASP A 130 7.40 -7.82 -17.75
CA ASP A 130 6.02 -7.34 -17.60
C ASP A 130 5.87 -6.11 -16.68
N TRP A 131 6.98 -5.46 -16.29
CA TRP A 131 6.96 -4.26 -15.46
C TRP A 131 6.04 -3.16 -16.00
N TRP A 132 6.07 -2.93 -17.32
CA TRP A 132 5.20 -1.95 -17.95
C TRP A 132 3.70 -2.27 -17.76
N LYS A 133 3.31 -3.55 -17.86
CA LYS A 133 1.92 -3.96 -17.60
C LYS A 133 1.51 -3.69 -16.15
N LEU A 134 2.45 -3.84 -15.22
CA LEU A 134 2.25 -3.58 -13.80
C LEU A 134 2.10 -2.08 -13.52
N VAL A 135 2.91 -1.23 -14.16
CA VAL A 135 2.73 0.23 -14.13
C VAL A 135 1.35 0.63 -14.69
N LEU A 136 0.97 0.13 -15.86
CA LEU A 136 -0.33 0.41 -16.48
C LEU A 136 -1.50 -0.06 -15.60
N ALA A 137 -1.40 -1.26 -15.02
CA ALA A 137 -2.42 -1.77 -14.10
C ALA A 137 -2.55 -0.87 -12.87
N THR A 138 -1.44 -0.41 -12.30
CA THR A 138 -1.43 0.50 -11.16
C THR A 138 -2.09 1.84 -11.51
N GLN A 139 -1.74 2.44 -12.64
CA GLN A 139 -2.33 3.71 -13.10
C GLN A 139 -3.85 3.60 -13.30
N LYS A 140 -4.33 2.46 -13.81
CA LYS A 140 -5.77 2.19 -13.92
C LYS A 140 -6.48 2.06 -12.57
N VAL A 141 -5.78 1.56 -11.55
CA VAL A 141 -6.32 1.38 -10.20
C VAL A 141 -6.31 2.68 -9.39
N LEU A 142 -5.37 3.58 -9.67
CA LEU A 142 -5.22 4.87 -9.01
C LEU A 142 -5.40 6.03 -10.01
N PRO A 143 -6.56 6.11 -10.69
CA PRO A 143 -6.75 7.02 -11.81
C PRO A 143 -6.65 8.50 -11.40
N GLY A 144 -7.12 8.88 -10.22
CA GLY A 144 -7.07 10.26 -9.73
C GLY A 144 -5.66 10.72 -9.40
N LEU A 145 -4.83 9.86 -8.79
CA LEU A 145 -3.42 10.13 -8.55
C LEU A 145 -2.62 10.18 -9.85
N HIS A 146 -2.94 9.30 -10.79
CA HIS A 146 -2.30 9.27 -12.10
C HIS A 146 -2.64 10.53 -12.93
N SER A 147 -3.92 10.89 -13.06
CA SER A 147 -4.35 12.04 -13.86
C SER A 147 -3.81 13.38 -13.33
N ARG A 148 -3.53 13.46 -12.02
CA ARG A 148 -2.87 14.62 -11.40
C ARG A 148 -1.34 14.62 -11.50
N GLY A 149 -0.74 13.60 -12.12
CA GLY A 149 0.73 13.49 -12.24
C GLY A 149 1.45 13.23 -10.92
N LEU A 150 0.74 12.82 -9.85
CA LEU A 150 1.32 12.58 -8.53
C LEU A 150 1.89 11.18 -8.36
N LEU A 151 1.43 10.22 -9.16
CA LEU A 151 1.77 8.80 -9.00
C LEU A 151 3.09 8.45 -9.70
N LYS A 152 4.06 7.98 -8.92
CA LYS A 152 5.26 7.30 -9.42
C LYS A 152 5.26 5.84 -8.97
N VAL A 153 5.46 4.91 -9.91
CA VAL A 153 5.52 3.47 -9.64
C VAL A 153 6.96 3.00 -9.82
N THR A 154 7.51 2.32 -8.83
CA THR A 154 8.88 1.75 -8.88
C THR A 154 8.92 0.33 -8.34
N GLN A 155 9.89 -0.45 -8.81
CA GLN A 155 10.26 -1.75 -8.26
C GLN A 155 11.34 -1.57 -7.19
#